data_AF-A0A124HXY3-F1
#
_entry.id   AF-A0A124HXY3-F1
#
_cell.length_a   1.000
_cell.length_b   1.000
_cell.length_c   1.000
_cell.angle_alpha   90.00
_cell.angle_beta   90.00
_cell.angle_gamma   90.00
#
_symmetry.space_group_name_H-M   'P 1'
#
loop_
_entity.id
_entity.type
_entity.pdbx_description
1 polymer ?
#
loop_
_entity_poly.entity_id
_entity_poly.type
_entity_poly.pdbx_seq_one_letter_code
_entity_poly.pdbx_strand_id
1 'polypeptide(L)'
;MKAWATVLAALTLVLTGAGATPAVAAAPQAEACQKGWGSITKAAPGSLAMAASLTDVRAGQHTCYDRMVLDLPGMTTADPAGYWVQYVPGFNHPPSQTGIPVAGGAIIEIEFTAPVDDSRYHVRLADPLPGLDFRGYRTFRDAKFGGHYDGATHIGLGVRATLPFRVTVLPDRLVVDVAHTW
;
A
#
# COMPACT_ATOMS: atom_id res chain seq x y z
N MET A 1 -75.36 -26.46 55.22
CA MET A 1 -74.26 -27.40 54.92
C MET A 1 -73.58 -26.96 53.64
N LYS A 2 -72.23 -26.97 53.63
CA LYS A 2 -71.26 -26.63 52.57
C LYS A 2 -70.46 -25.35 52.86
N ALA A 3 -69.32 -25.59 53.50
CA ALA A 3 -68.17 -24.71 53.63
C ALA A 3 -67.50 -24.52 52.27
N TRP A 4 -66.97 -23.33 51.98
CA TRP A 4 -65.90 -23.14 51.01
C TRP A 4 -64.72 -22.44 51.68
N ALA A 5 -63.55 -23.02 51.45
CA ALA A 5 -62.28 -22.70 52.06
C ALA A 5 -61.32 -22.22 50.96
N THR A 6 -60.43 -21.31 51.38
CA THR A 6 -59.04 -21.06 50.91
C THR A 6 -58.84 -20.59 49.45
N VAL A 7 -57.80 -19.85 49.06
CA VAL A 7 -56.38 -19.80 49.47
C VAL A 7 -55.82 -18.39 49.11
N LEU A 8 -55.02 -17.76 49.99
CA LEU A 8 -54.13 -16.64 49.63
C LEU A 8 -52.86 -17.21 48.96
N ALA A 9 -52.57 -16.78 47.72
CA ALA A 9 -51.34 -17.11 47.04
C ALA A 9 -50.22 -16.15 47.48
N ALA A 10 -49.21 -16.69 48.18
CA ALA A 10 -47.96 -16.00 48.48
C ALA A 10 -47.00 -16.11 47.28
N LEU A 11 -46.57 -14.96 46.75
CA LEU A 11 -45.63 -14.88 45.63
C LEU A 11 -44.21 -14.72 46.18
N THR A 12 -43.44 -15.80 46.23
CA THR A 12 -41.99 -15.76 46.51
C THR A 12 -41.22 -15.44 45.24
N LEU A 13 -40.57 -14.28 45.21
CA LEU A 13 -39.70 -13.83 44.13
C LEU A 13 -38.27 -14.33 44.39
N VAL A 14 -37.78 -15.25 43.55
CA VAL A 14 -36.37 -15.62 43.48
C VAL A 14 -35.93 -15.36 42.04
N LEU A 15 -35.03 -14.40 41.81
CA LEU A 15 -34.26 -14.34 40.56
C LEU A 15 -32.81 -13.91 40.84
N THR A 16 -31.95 -14.85 40.48
CA THR A 16 -30.49 -14.92 40.40
C THR A 16 -29.76 -13.64 39.94
N GLY A 17 -28.73 -13.24 40.68
CA GLY A 17 -27.78 -12.20 40.24
C GLY A 17 -26.92 -12.68 39.07
N ALA A 18 -27.03 -12.02 37.92
CA ALA A 18 -26.14 -12.19 36.79
C ALA A 18 -24.87 -11.36 37.04
N GLY A 19 -23.76 -12.02 37.39
CA GLY A 19 -22.45 -11.38 37.45
C GLY A 19 -21.98 -11.00 36.05
N ALA A 20 -21.93 -9.71 35.75
CA ALA A 20 -21.28 -9.21 34.54
C ALA A 20 -19.76 -9.36 34.70
N THR A 21 -19.16 -10.35 34.03
CA THR A 21 -17.71 -10.43 33.90
C THR A 21 -17.23 -9.29 32.99
N PRO A 22 -16.31 -8.41 33.43
CA PRO A 22 -15.78 -7.39 32.54
C PRO A 22 -15.04 -8.07 31.39
N ALA A 23 -15.47 -7.78 30.16
CA ALA A 23 -14.73 -8.16 28.96
C ALA A 23 -13.43 -7.36 28.94
N VAL A 24 -12.32 -8.00 29.29
CA VAL A 24 -10.98 -7.42 29.12
C VAL A 24 -10.76 -7.29 27.62
N ALA A 25 -10.79 -6.06 27.12
CA ALA A 25 -10.42 -5.76 25.74
C ALA A 25 -8.97 -6.21 25.53
N ALA A 26 -8.73 -7.09 24.56
CA ALA A 26 -7.38 -7.48 24.19
C ALA A 26 -6.59 -6.21 23.81
N ALA A 27 -5.46 -5.98 24.49
CA ALA A 27 -4.57 -4.90 24.11
C ALA A 27 -4.11 -5.12 22.65
N PRO A 28 -4.07 -4.08 21.81
CA PRO A 28 -3.56 -4.21 20.46
C PRO A 28 -2.13 -4.76 20.53
N GLN A 29 -1.92 -5.96 19.99
CA GLN A 29 -0.59 -6.52 19.89
C GLN A 29 0.21 -5.64 18.93
N ALA A 30 1.35 -5.12 19.39
CA ALA A 30 2.27 -4.41 18.52
C ALA A 30 2.68 -5.37 17.40
N GLU A 31 2.25 -5.07 16.18
CA GLU A 31 2.60 -5.87 15.01
C GLU A 31 4.12 -5.78 14.84
N ALA A 32 4.81 -6.89 15.07
CA ALA A 32 6.26 -6.92 14.93
C ALA A 32 6.59 -6.69 13.45
N CYS A 33 7.46 -5.72 13.19
CA CYS A 33 7.88 -5.42 11.83
C CYS A 33 8.48 -6.66 11.17
N GLN A 34 7.95 -7.01 10.01
CA GLN A 34 8.47 -8.10 9.17
C GLN A 34 9.95 -7.82 8.89
N LYS A 35 10.80 -8.80 9.20
CA LYS A 35 12.25 -8.73 8.99
C LYS A 35 12.63 -9.49 7.72
N GLY A 36 13.82 -9.21 7.19
CA GLY A 36 14.40 -9.98 6.07
C GLY A 36 14.15 -9.40 4.68
N TRP A 37 13.59 -8.19 4.57
CA TRP A 37 13.63 -7.46 3.30
C TRP A 37 15.06 -6.99 3.04
N GLY A 38 15.41 -6.83 1.76
CA GLY A 38 16.70 -6.30 1.35
C GLY A 38 16.53 -5.09 0.44
N SER A 39 17.66 -4.48 0.07
CA SER A 39 17.68 -3.32 -0.83
C SER A 39 18.13 -3.67 -2.25
N ILE A 40 18.27 -4.96 -2.56
CA ILE A 40 18.59 -5.42 -3.92
C ILE A 40 17.39 -5.26 -4.85
N THR A 41 17.65 -5.15 -6.16
CA THR A 41 16.65 -5.09 -7.22
C THR A 41 15.56 -6.15 -7.06
N LYS A 42 14.31 -5.74 -7.30
CA LYS A 42 13.15 -6.61 -7.39
C LYS A 42 12.65 -6.56 -8.82
N ALA A 43 12.62 -7.70 -9.48
CA ALA A 43 12.09 -7.83 -10.82
C ALA A 43 11.30 -9.13 -10.95
N ALA A 44 10.24 -9.08 -11.76
CA ALA A 44 9.54 -10.27 -12.20
C ALA A 44 9.03 -10.06 -13.63
N PRO A 45 9.05 -11.10 -14.46
CA PRO A 45 8.40 -11.04 -15.76
C PRO A 45 6.88 -10.91 -15.57
N GLY A 46 6.22 -10.37 -16.58
CA GLY A 46 4.77 -10.29 -16.67
C GLY A 46 4.35 -10.08 -18.11
N SER A 47 3.12 -9.65 -18.32
CA SER A 47 2.61 -9.46 -19.69
C SER A 47 3.27 -8.28 -20.39
N LEU A 48 3.72 -8.56 -21.61
CA LEU A 48 4.32 -7.60 -22.54
C LEU A 48 3.25 -6.81 -23.32
N ALA A 49 1.99 -7.23 -23.24
CA ALA A 49 0.84 -6.60 -23.88
C ALA A 49 -0.24 -6.35 -22.83
N MET A 50 0.14 -5.68 -21.74
CA MET A 50 -0.76 -5.43 -20.61
C MET A 50 -1.96 -4.58 -21.03
N ALA A 51 -3.15 -5.14 -20.84
CA ALA A 51 -4.41 -4.44 -21.12
C ALA A 51 -4.80 -3.48 -19.98
N ALA A 52 -4.32 -3.74 -18.76
CA ALA A 52 -4.49 -2.83 -17.64
C ALA A 52 -3.65 -1.56 -17.83
N SER A 53 -4.13 -0.44 -17.31
CA SER A 53 -3.44 0.85 -17.33
C SER A 53 -3.34 1.42 -15.92
N LEU A 54 -2.34 2.26 -15.67
CA LEU A 54 -2.23 3.01 -14.43
C LEU A 54 -3.34 4.05 -14.37
N THR A 55 -4.20 3.92 -13.36
CA THR A 55 -5.36 4.80 -13.17
C THR A 55 -5.27 5.67 -11.93
N ASP A 56 -4.39 5.32 -10.98
CA ASP A 56 -4.10 6.12 -9.80
C ASP A 56 -2.78 5.67 -9.14
N VAL A 57 -2.17 6.55 -8.35
CA VAL A 57 -1.07 6.22 -7.44
C VAL A 57 -1.42 6.75 -6.05
N ARG A 58 -1.36 5.87 -5.05
CA ARG A 58 -1.67 6.21 -3.66
C ARG A 58 -0.49 5.93 -2.76
N ALA A 59 -0.38 6.70 -1.68
CA ALA A 59 0.60 6.46 -0.63
C ALA A 59 -0.06 6.33 0.74
N GLY A 60 0.57 5.57 1.63
CA GLY A 60 0.14 5.43 3.02
C GLY A 60 1.31 5.15 3.96
N GLN A 61 1.24 5.67 5.17
CA GLN A 61 2.19 5.36 6.24
C GLN A 61 1.66 4.22 7.11
N HIS A 62 2.48 3.21 7.35
CA HIS A 62 2.22 2.12 8.27
C HIS A 62 3.23 2.12 9.43
N THR A 63 3.01 1.30 10.45
CA THR A 63 3.88 1.23 11.64
C THR A 63 5.35 0.96 11.29
N CYS A 64 5.60 0.17 10.24
CA CYS A 64 6.92 -0.37 9.90
C CYS A 64 7.46 0.05 8.53
N TYR A 65 6.61 0.62 7.68
CA TYR A 65 6.95 0.94 6.29
C TYR A 65 6.05 2.07 5.79
N ASP A 66 6.52 2.80 4.78
CA ASP A 66 5.64 3.60 3.93
C ASP A 66 5.33 2.76 2.69
N ARG A 67 4.10 2.87 2.19
CA ARG A 67 3.55 2.09 1.08
C ARG A 67 3.18 2.99 -0.07
N MET A 68 3.60 2.63 -1.27
CA MET A 68 3.07 3.15 -2.53
C MET A 68 2.24 2.05 -3.20
N VAL A 69 1.07 2.41 -3.70
CA VAL A 69 0.17 1.52 -4.44
C VAL A 69 -0.06 2.12 -5.82
N LEU A 70 0.19 1.30 -6.84
CA LEU A 70 -0.05 1.61 -8.24
C LEU A 70 -1.34 0.89 -8.64
N ASP A 71 -2.41 1.63 -8.92
CA ASP A 71 -3.72 1.06 -9.21
C ASP A 71 -3.87 0.73 -10.70
N LEU A 72 -4.03 -0.55 -10.97
CA LEU A 72 -4.00 -1.20 -12.28
C LEU A 72 -5.26 -2.07 -12.48
N PRO A 73 -6.46 -1.47 -12.56
CA PRO A 73 -7.71 -2.21 -12.62
C PRO A 73 -7.73 -3.18 -13.82
N GLY A 74 -8.12 -4.43 -13.55
CA GLY A 74 -8.10 -5.52 -14.51
C GLY A 74 -6.82 -6.37 -14.49
N MET A 75 -5.76 -5.94 -13.80
CA MET A 75 -4.56 -6.75 -13.61
C MET A 75 -4.86 -7.91 -12.65
N THR A 76 -4.40 -9.12 -12.99
CA THR A 76 -4.56 -10.30 -12.13
C THR A 76 -3.22 -10.89 -11.74
N THR A 77 -3.20 -11.77 -10.75
CA THR A 77 -1.96 -12.51 -10.39
C THR A 77 -1.58 -13.57 -11.43
N ALA A 78 -2.52 -14.00 -12.29
CA ALA A 78 -2.26 -14.93 -13.38
C ALA A 78 -1.73 -14.22 -14.64
N ASP A 79 -2.02 -12.93 -14.78
CA ASP A 79 -1.56 -12.05 -15.85
C ASP A 79 -1.07 -10.71 -15.25
N PRO A 80 0.11 -10.72 -14.59
CA PRO A 80 0.62 -9.56 -13.88
C PRO A 80 1.36 -8.59 -14.81
N ALA A 81 1.49 -7.33 -14.38
CA ALA A 81 2.47 -6.43 -14.96
C ALA A 81 3.89 -6.96 -14.69
N GLY A 82 4.74 -6.94 -15.72
CA GLY A 82 6.18 -7.09 -15.53
C GLY A 82 6.72 -5.87 -14.81
N TYR A 83 7.71 -6.03 -13.95
CA TYR A 83 8.27 -4.90 -13.22
C TYR A 83 9.78 -5.03 -13.00
N TRP A 84 10.42 -3.87 -12.84
CA TRP A 84 11.80 -3.71 -12.43
C TRP A 84 11.88 -2.56 -11.43
N VAL A 85 12.32 -2.85 -10.20
CA VAL A 85 12.39 -1.86 -9.11
C VAL A 85 13.76 -1.93 -8.46
N GLN A 86 14.49 -0.82 -8.46
CA GLN A 86 15.89 -0.78 -8.00
C GLN A 86 16.29 0.58 -7.47
N TYR A 87 17.37 0.63 -6.69
CA TYR A 87 18.03 1.89 -6.36
C TYR A 87 18.89 2.37 -7.52
N VAL A 88 18.85 3.67 -7.80
CA VAL A 88 19.65 4.32 -8.86
C VAL A 88 20.43 5.52 -8.31
N PRO A 89 21.62 5.85 -8.88
CA PRO A 89 22.38 7.02 -8.47
C PRO A 89 21.74 8.35 -8.91
N GLY A 90 20.83 8.29 -9.89
CA GLY A 90 20.06 9.42 -10.40
C GLY A 90 18.89 8.89 -11.25
N PHE A 91 17.83 9.68 -11.36
CA PHE A 91 16.64 9.32 -12.12
C PHE A 91 16.65 10.04 -13.46
N ASN A 92 16.52 9.30 -14.56
CA ASN A 92 16.58 9.84 -15.92
C ASN A 92 15.32 9.46 -16.70
N HIS A 93 14.91 10.31 -17.63
CA HIS A 93 13.91 9.96 -18.64
C HIS A 93 14.51 8.97 -19.65
N PRO A 94 14.10 7.69 -19.69
CA PRO A 94 14.88 6.64 -20.35
C PRO A 94 15.11 6.83 -21.86
N PRO A 95 14.12 7.28 -22.66
CA PRO A 95 14.36 7.57 -24.08
C PRO A 95 15.37 8.70 -24.33
N SER A 96 15.40 9.73 -23.49
CA SER A 96 16.20 10.94 -23.72
C SER A 96 17.49 11.03 -22.89
N GLN A 97 17.59 10.20 -21.86
CA GLN A 97 18.64 10.24 -20.84
C GLN A 97 18.75 11.57 -20.08
N THR A 98 17.74 12.43 -20.16
CA THR A 98 17.68 13.69 -19.41
C THR A 98 17.38 13.41 -17.94
N GLY A 99 18.17 14.01 -17.04
CA GLY A 99 17.95 13.88 -15.60
C GLY A 99 16.65 14.53 -15.13
N ILE A 100 15.88 13.79 -14.32
CA ILE A 100 14.69 14.26 -13.63
C ILE A 100 15.03 14.37 -12.14
N PRO A 101 15.02 15.58 -11.55
CA PRO A 101 15.31 15.75 -10.13
C PRO A 101 14.25 15.08 -9.25
N VAL A 102 14.68 14.09 -8.46
CA VAL A 102 13.87 13.43 -7.42
C VAL A 102 14.51 13.73 -6.07
N ALA A 103 13.77 14.36 -5.17
CA ALA A 103 14.31 14.72 -3.85
C ALA A 103 14.36 13.51 -2.90
N GLY A 104 15.43 13.37 -2.13
CA GLY A 104 15.62 12.28 -1.18
C GLY A 104 17.09 12.05 -0.85
N GLY A 105 17.37 11.14 0.08
CA GLY A 105 18.73 10.63 0.33
C GLY A 105 19.09 9.41 -0.51
N ALA A 106 18.10 8.75 -1.13
CA ALA A 106 18.27 7.73 -2.15
C ALA A 106 17.05 7.73 -3.08
N ILE A 107 17.19 7.17 -4.28
CA ILE A 107 16.12 7.11 -5.29
C ILE A 107 15.85 5.66 -5.66
N ILE A 108 14.59 5.24 -5.57
CA ILE A 108 14.09 3.99 -6.11
C ILE A 108 13.47 4.29 -7.47
N GLU A 109 14.02 3.69 -8.51
CA GLU A 109 13.42 3.60 -9.84
C GLU A 109 12.37 2.49 -9.85
N ILE A 110 11.18 2.79 -10.37
CA ILE A 110 10.06 1.86 -10.50
C ILE A 110 9.61 1.87 -11.96
N GLU A 111 9.86 0.76 -12.66
CA GLU A 111 9.36 0.53 -14.02
C GLU A 111 8.40 -0.66 -14.02
N PHE A 112 7.28 -0.56 -14.73
CA PHE A 112 6.33 -1.66 -14.88
C PHE A 112 5.54 -1.59 -16.19
N THR A 113 5.13 -2.74 -16.73
CA THR A 113 4.34 -2.85 -17.96
C THR A 113 2.86 -2.53 -17.70
N ALA A 114 2.54 -1.25 -17.66
CA ALA A 114 1.18 -0.76 -17.84
C ALA A 114 1.26 0.73 -18.20
N PRO A 115 0.74 1.16 -19.36
CA PRO A 115 0.73 2.58 -19.70
C PRO A 115 -0.18 3.36 -18.75
N VAL A 116 -0.01 4.68 -18.71
CA VAL A 116 -0.92 5.56 -17.95
C VAL A 116 -2.22 5.74 -18.72
N ASP A 117 -3.35 5.65 -18.01
CA ASP A 117 -4.63 6.12 -18.52
C ASP A 117 -4.75 7.63 -18.25
N ASP A 118 -4.32 8.44 -19.23
CA ASP A 118 -4.32 9.91 -19.12
C ASP A 118 -5.71 10.50 -18.86
N SER A 119 -6.80 9.77 -19.16
CA SER A 119 -8.16 10.22 -18.88
C SER A 119 -8.52 10.12 -17.40
N ARG A 120 -7.79 9.30 -16.64
CA ARG A 120 -8.03 9.05 -15.20
C ARG A 120 -6.90 9.57 -14.32
N TYR A 121 -5.66 9.48 -14.80
CA TYR A 121 -4.46 9.87 -14.05
C TYR A 121 -3.63 10.84 -14.88
N HIS A 122 -4.00 12.12 -14.84
CA HIS A 122 -3.33 13.15 -15.61
C HIS A 122 -1.98 13.52 -14.99
N VAL A 123 -0.88 13.11 -15.63
CA VAL A 123 0.49 13.40 -15.19
C VAL A 123 1.39 13.63 -16.40
N ARG A 124 2.35 14.56 -16.29
CA ARG A 124 3.29 14.87 -17.38
C ARG A 124 4.71 14.52 -16.97
N LEU A 125 5.58 14.34 -17.97
CA LEU A 125 6.99 14.03 -17.75
C LEU A 125 7.63 15.01 -16.75
N ALA A 126 8.35 14.48 -15.76
CA ALA A 126 9.03 15.19 -14.68
C ALA A 126 8.12 15.90 -13.65
N ASP A 127 6.80 15.85 -13.80
CA ASP A 127 5.89 16.39 -12.78
C ASP A 127 5.88 15.50 -11.53
N PRO A 128 5.60 16.08 -10.34
CA PRO A 128 5.21 15.29 -9.17
C PRO A 128 4.02 14.38 -9.49
N LEU A 129 3.98 13.20 -8.88
CA LEU A 129 2.81 12.33 -8.99
C LEU A 129 1.57 13.00 -8.35
N PRO A 130 0.44 13.13 -9.08
CA PRO A 130 -0.79 13.73 -8.58
C PRO A 130 -1.28 13.10 -7.26
N GLY A 131 -1.79 13.95 -6.35
CA GLY A 131 -2.43 13.48 -5.11
C GLY A 131 -1.49 12.99 -4.01
N LEU A 132 -0.17 12.94 -4.25
CA LEU A 132 0.80 12.51 -3.24
C LEU A 132 1.33 13.69 -2.42
N ASP A 133 1.26 13.55 -1.10
CA ASP A 133 1.86 14.46 -0.13
C ASP A 133 2.61 13.66 0.94
N PHE A 134 3.93 13.83 0.98
CA PHE A 134 4.80 13.08 1.89
C PHE A 134 5.11 13.81 3.20
N ARG A 135 4.41 14.91 3.52
CA ARG A 135 4.53 15.54 4.84
C ARG A 135 4.15 14.54 5.94
N GLY A 136 5.08 14.31 6.87
CA GLY A 136 4.91 13.36 7.98
C GLY A 136 5.32 11.91 7.66
N TYR A 137 5.63 11.59 6.41
CA TYR A 137 6.12 10.26 6.04
C TYR A 137 7.50 10.02 6.63
N ARG A 138 7.78 8.76 7.01
CA ARG A 138 9.04 8.42 7.68
C ARG A 138 10.14 8.18 6.67
N THR A 139 9.82 7.62 5.51
CA THR A 139 10.78 7.26 4.46
C THR A 139 10.55 8.00 3.16
N PHE A 140 9.31 8.14 2.69
CA PHE A 140 9.02 8.81 1.40
C PHE A 140 9.30 10.31 1.47
N ARG A 141 9.86 10.85 0.37
CA ARG A 141 10.29 12.26 0.27
C ARG A 141 9.78 12.94 -0.99
N ASP A 142 9.75 12.22 -2.10
CA ASP A 142 9.31 12.75 -3.39
C ASP A 142 8.86 11.61 -4.30
N ALA A 143 8.08 11.92 -5.32
CA ALA A 143 7.71 10.98 -6.36
C ALA A 143 7.49 11.73 -7.67
N LYS A 144 8.20 11.32 -8.72
CA LYS A 144 8.20 11.97 -10.02
C LYS A 144 7.80 11.01 -11.12
N PHE A 145 7.05 11.51 -12.08
CA PHE A 145 6.74 10.75 -13.29
C PHE A 145 7.92 10.78 -14.25
N GLY A 146 8.44 9.59 -14.57
CA GLY A 146 9.54 9.37 -15.50
C GLY A 146 9.09 9.21 -16.95
N GLY A 147 7.79 9.29 -17.23
CA GLY A 147 7.23 9.06 -18.56
C GLY A 147 6.66 7.66 -18.74
N HIS A 148 6.09 7.42 -19.91
CA HIS A 148 5.74 6.10 -20.40
C HIS A 148 6.38 5.87 -21.78
N TYR A 149 6.89 4.67 -22.03
CA TYR A 149 7.56 4.29 -23.29
C TYR A 149 7.39 2.78 -23.48
N ASP A 150 7.27 2.33 -24.73
CA ASP A 150 7.19 0.92 -25.09
C ASP A 150 6.16 0.09 -24.26
N GLY A 151 5.06 0.73 -23.84
CA GLY A 151 4.01 0.11 -23.02
C GLY A 151 4.30 0.03 -21.52
N ALA A 152 5.45 0.55 -21.06
CA ALA A 152 5.83 0.65 -19.67
C ALA A 152 5.62 2.07 -19.10
N THR A 153 5.39 2.14 -17.80
CA THR A 153 5.39 3.37 -17.01
C THR A 153 6.62 3.42 -16.13
N HIS A 154 7.20 4.61 -16.00
CA HIS A 154 8.40 4.87 -15.24
C HIS A 154 8.16 5.90 -14.13
N ILE A 155 8.55 5.59 -12.90
CA ILE A 155 8.35 6.43 -11.70
C ILE A 155 9.64 6.46 -10.89
N GLY A 156 10.01 7.66 -10.44
CA GLY A 156 11.13 7.86 -9.51
C GLY A 156 10.57 8.15 -8.13
N LEU A 157 10.88 7.29 -7.15
CA LEU A 157 10.48 7.43 -5.75
C LEU A 157 11.69 7.85 -4.90
N GLY A 158 11.64 9.08 -4.41
CA GLY A 158 12.62 9.62 -3.47
C GLY A 158 12.37 9.10 -2.07
N VAL A 159 13.39 8.50 -1.47
CA VAL A 159 13.35 7.98 -0.09
C VAL A 159 14.47 8.60 0.75
N ARG A 160 14.30 8.59 2.07
CA ARG A 160 15.24 9.26 2.99
C ARG A 160 16.68 8.71 2.95
N ALA A 161 16.84 7.43 2.62
CA ALA A 161 18.10 6.69 2.60
C ALA A 161 17.85 5.33 1.93
N THR A 162 18.92 4.60 1.59
CA THR A 162 18.81 3.21 1.12
C THR A 162 18.28 2.31 2.23
N LEU A 163 17.03 1.88 2.09
CA LEU A 163 16.26 1.09 3.04
C LEU A 163 15.71 -0.18 2.38
N PRO A 164 15.47 -1.25 3.15
CA PRO A 164 14.86 -2.46 2.62
C PRO A 164 13.49 -2.16 2.02
N PHE A 165 13.20 -2.79 0.89
CA PHE A 165 11.91 -2.67 0.26
C PHE A 165 11.45 -4.02 -0.30
N ARG A 166 10.14 -4.10 -0.58
CA ARG A 166 9.54 -5.23 -1.28
C ARG A 166 8.55 -4.73 -2.32
N VAL A 167 8.29 -5.60 -3.29
CA VAL A 167 7.24 -5.45 -4.28
C VAL A 167 6.25 -6.59 -4.08
N THR A 168 4.95 -6.30 -4.09
CA THR A 168 3.89 -7.30 -4.01
C THR A 168 2.89 -7.06 -5.12
N VAL A 169 2.64 -8.11 -5.91
CA VAL A 169 1.60 -8.11 -6.95
C VAL A 169 0.31 -8.60 -6.31
N LEU A 170 -0.77 -7.84 -6.46
CA LEU A 170 -2.11 -8.18 -5.99
C LEU A 170 -3.10 -7.97 -7.14
N PRO A 171 -4.33 -8.52 -7.05
CA PRO A 171 -5.39 -8.13 -7.97
C PRO A 171 -5.53 -6.61 -8.01
N ASP A 172 -5.58 -6.08 -9.23
CA ASP A 172 -5.76 -4.67 -9.57
C ASP A 172 -4.66 -3.71 -9.09
N ARG A 173 -3.54 -4.19 -8.53
CA ARG A 173 -2.48 -3.28 -8.03
C ARG A 173 -1.10 -3.89 -7.89
N LEU A 174 -0.09 -3.04 -8.12
CA LEU A 174 1.30 -3.29 -7.76
C LEU A 174 1.65 -2.46 -6.52
N VAL A 175 2.24 -3.09 -5.51
CA VAL A 175 2.51 -2.45 -4.20
C VAL A 175 4.01 -2.42 -3.94
N VAL A 176 4.54 -1.24 -3.60
CA VAL A 176 5.93 -1.03 -3.19
C VAL A 176 5.94 -0.58 -1.73
N ASP A 177 6.50 -1.40 -0.84
CA ASP A 177 6.67 -1.07 0.58
C ASP A 177 8.14 -0.77 0.87
N VAL A 178 8.43 0.36 1.52
CA VAL A 178 9.78 0.73 1.96
C VAL A 178 9.82 0.79 3.47
N ALA A 179 10.63 -0.09 4.06
CA ALA A 179 10.77 -0.23 5.50
C ALA A 179 11.29 1.06 6.14
N HIS A 180 10.82 1.37 7.34
CA HIS A 180 11.33 2.50 8.10
C HIS A 180 12.75 2.28 8.58
N THR A 181 13.17 1.03 8.80
CA THR A 181 14.51 0.70 9.30
C THR A 181 15.08 -0.50 8.55
N TRP A 182 16.40 -0.67 8.66
CA TRP A 182 17.06 -1.96 8.45
C TRP A 182 16.83 -2.91 9.63
#